data_AF-A0A0C3R2Z7-F1
#
_entry.id   AF-A0A0C3R2Z7-F1
#
_cell.length_a   1.000
_cell.length_b   1.000
_cell.length_c   1.000
_cell.angle_alpha   90.00
_cell.angle_beta   90.00
_cell.angle_gamma   90.00
#
_symmetry.space_group_name_H-M   'P 1'
#
loop_
_entity.id
_entity.type
_entity.pdbx_description
1 polymer ?
#
loop_
_entity_poly.entity_id
_entity_poly.type
_entity_poly.pdbx_seq_one_letter_code
_entity_poly.pdbx_strand_id
1 'polypeptide(L)'
;MVGYRWTCQACEAGNEPNLDKCEFCGCPANAGSEDIEKHTSPEGFKKRKAKEQYSNSLFIYFFIPFFAAIHAVNGRYETLLLLLGITAAFSYKNIKLITHIWNDDWARTSLITISSLFLASILIRIFLIPDNSDLVWWSALFHFLLIPFSSYYFFKSKNGKRVFSEYYSKANKVVNADK
;
A
#
# COMPACT_ATOMS: atom_id res chain seq x y z
N MET A 1 46.86 -10.89 -4.54
CA MET A 1 45.52 -11.24 -4.01
C MET A 1 44.87 -12.13 -5.04
N VAL A 2 44.44 -13.34 -4.68
CA VAL A 2 43.74 -14.24 -5.62
C VAL A 2 42.33 -13.70 -5.76
N GLY A 3 42.04 -13.08 -6.90
CA GLY A 3 40.69 -12.63 -7.20
C GLY A 3 39.81 -13.83 -7.51
N TYR A 4 38.71 -14.01 -6.79
CA TYR A 4 37.70 -15.03 -7.11
C TYR A 4 36.76 -14.48 -8.17
N ARG A 5 36.58 -15.21 -9.27
CA ARG A 5 35.52 -14.93 -10.24
C ARG A 5 34.17 -15.07 -9.54
N TRP A 6 33.23 -14.20 -9.88
CA TRP A 6 31.92 -14.19 -9.25
C TRP A 6 30.82 -14.26 -10.30
N THR A 7 29.73 -14.94 -9.97
CA THR A 7 28.58 -15.12 -10.87
C THR A 7 27.53 -14.07 -10.55
N CYS A 8 27.06 -13.37 -11.59
CA CYS A 8 25.97 -12.41 -11.44
C CYS A 8 24.65 -13.11 -11.10
N GLN A 9 24.00 -12.72 -10.00
CA GLN A 9 22.72 -13.31 -9.60
C GLN A 9 21.54 -12.87 -10.48
N ALA A 10 21.71 -11.85 -11.33
CA ALA A 10 20.64 -11.35 -12.20
C ALA A 10 20.60 -12.02 -13.58
N CYS A 11 21.78 -12.32 -14.17
CA CYS A 11 21.90 -12.89 -15.52
C CYS A 11 22.76 -14.16 -15.58
N GLU A 12 23.23 -14.67 -14.44
CA GLU A 12 24.04 -15.89 -14.29
C GLU A 12 25.38 -15.89 -15.03
N ALA A 13 25.80 -14.75 -15.60
CA ALA A 13 27.10 -14.62 -16.24
C ALA A 13 28.24 -14.59 -15.22
N GLY A 14 29.35 -15.27 -15.53
CA GLY A 14 30.58 -15.17 -14.77
C GLY A 14 31.31 -13.85 -15.05
N ASN A 15 31.80 -13.20 -14.00
CA ASN A 15 32.52 -11.92 -14.07
C ASN A 15 33.92 -12.08 -13.48
N GLU A 16 34.85 -11.27 -13.99
CA GLU A 16 36.20 -11.18 -13.47
C GLU A 16 36.23 -10.59 -12.04
N PRO A 17 37.23 -10.96 -11.21
CA PRO A 17 37.24 -10.65 -9.78
C PRO A 17 37.28 -9.16 -9.42
N ASN A 18 37.78 -8.32 -10.32
CA ASN A 18 38.01 -6.89 -10.07
C ASN A 18 36.83 -6.02 -10.54
N LEU A 19 35.74 -6.63 -10.99
CA LEU A 19 34.57 -5.92 -11.48
C LEU A 19 33.54 -5.74 -10.37
N ASP A 20 33.21 -4.48 -10.06
CA ASP A 20 32.18 -4.14 -9.08
C ASP A 20 30.75 -4.28 -9.64
N LYS A 21 30.62 -4.47 -10.95
CA LYS A 21 29.35 -4.64 -11.67
C LYS A 21 29.50 -5.71 -12.74
N CYS A 22 28.41 -6.41 -13.01
CA CYS A 22 28.38 -7.41 -14.06
C CYS A 22 28.54 -6.74 -15.43
N GLU A 23 29.45 -7.26 -16.25
CA GLU A 23 29.72 -6.71 -17.59
C GLU A 23 28.52 -6.85 -18.55
N PHE A 24 27.67 -7.85 -18.33
CA PHE A 24 26.57 -8.17 -19.24
C PHE A 24 25.27 -7.43 -18.91
N CYS A 25 24.94 -7.28 -17.63
CA CYS A 25 23.66 -6.69 -17.20
C CYS A 25 23.83 -5.44 -16.32
N GLY A 26 25.04 -5.08 -15.91
CA GLY A 26 25.32 -3.93 -15.06
C GLY A 26 24.96 -4.11 -13.58
N CYS A 27 24.46 -5.29 -13.18
CA CYS A 27 24.09 -5.59 -11.79
C CYS A 27 25.32 -5.54 -10.86
N PRO A 28 25.28 -4.82 -9.73
CA PRO A 28 26.39 -4.77 -8.77
C PRO A 28 26.76 -6.15 -8.19
N ALA A 29 28.03 -6.35 -7.85
CA ALA A 29 28.52 -7.58 -7.22
C ALA A 29 27.90 -7.84 -5.83
N ASN A 30 27.55 -6.76 -5.12
CA ASN A 30 26.87 -6.77 -3.82
C ASN A 30 25.38 -6.41 -3.93
N ALA A 31 24.77 -6.61 -5.10
CA ALA A 31 23.37 -6.30 -5.32
C ALA A 31 22.46 -7.02 -4.32
N GLY A 32 21.59 -6.26 -3.66
CA GLY A 32 20.52 -6.83 -2.85
C GLY A 32 19.43 -7.44 -3.74
N SER A 33 18.47 -8.13 -3.13
CA SER A 33 17.34 -8.75 -3.84
C SER A 33 16.54 -7.77 -4.71
N GLU A 34 16.39 -6.51 -4.30
CA GLU A 34 15.72 -5.47 -5.09
C GLU A 34 16.51 -5.08 -6.35
N ASP A 35 17.84 -4.96 -6.21
CA ASP A 35 18.71 -4.63 -7.34
C ASP A 35 18.79 -5.78 -8.33
N ILE A 36 18.81 -7.03 -7.85
CA ILE A 36 18.75 -8.22 -8.71
C ILE A 36 17.43 -8.24 -9.48
N GLU A 37 16.28 -8.08 -8.80
CA GLU A 37 14.96 -8.07 -9.46
C GLU A 37 14.85 -6.96 -10.50
N LYS A 38 15.41 -5.78 -10.23
CA LYS A 38 15.42 -4.65 -11.16
C LYS A 38 16.15 -4.98 -12.48
N HIS A 39 17.19 -5.81 -12.43
CA HIS A 39 17.96 -6.21 -13.62
C HIS A 39 17.41 -7.48 -14.28
N THR A 40 16.86 -8.44 -13.51
CA THR A 40 16.25 -9.67 -14.04
C THR A 40 14.87 -9.43 -14.65
N SER A 41 14.03 -8.61 -13.99
CA SER A 41 12.69 -8.29 -14.44
C SER A 41 12.34 -6.81 -14.16
N PRO A 42 12.86 -5.87 -14.99
CA PRO A 42 12.61 -4.44 -14.79
C PRO A 42 11.12 -4.08 -14.73
N GLU A 43 10.30 -4.71 -15.58
CA GLU A 43 8.84 -4.48 -15.61
C GLU A 43 8.13 -5.09 -14.40
N GLY A 44 8.59 -6.26 -13.92
CA GLY A 44 8.12 -6.88 -12.68
C GLY A 44 8.38 -5.98 -11.47
N PHE A 45 9.60 -5.47 -11.36
CA PHE A 45 10.02 -4.54 -10.31
C PHE A 45 9.17 -3.25 -10.31
N LYS A 46 9.02 -2.61 -11.48
CA LYS A 46 8.16 -1.40 -11.64
C LYS A 46 6.73 -1.67 -11.19
N LYS A 47 6.14 -2.80 -11.61
CA LYS A 47 4.78 -3.17 -11.25
C LYS A 47 4.63 -3.46 -9.76
N ARG A 48 5.62 -4.11 -9.14
CA ARG A 48 5.66 -4.37 -7.68
C ARG A 48 5.70 -3.07 -6.90
N LYS A 49 6.63 -2.16 -7.21
CA LYS A 49 6.74 -0.85 -6.55
C LYS A 49 5.49 0.01 -6.75
N ALA A 50 4.91 0.00 -7.95
CA ALA A 50 3.64 0.69 -8.21
C ALA A 50 2.49 0.12 -7.38
N LYS A 51 2.45 -1.21 -7.19
CA LYS A 51 1.44 -1.86 -6.33
C LYS A 51 1.61 -1.47 -4.86
N GLU A 52 2.84 -1.42 -4.38
CA GLU A 52 3.15 -1.01 -3.01
C GLU A 52 2.71 0.43 -2.76
N GLN A 53 3.07 1.35 -3.65
CA GLN A 53 2.65 2.75 -3.58
C GLN A 53 1.11 2.89 -3.66
N TYR A 54 0.46 2.15 -4.57
CA TYR A 54 -1.00 2.09 -4.67
C TYR A 54 -1.64 1.63 -3.36
N SER A 55 -1.11 0.56 -2.76
CA SER A 55 -1.67 -0.03 -1.55
C SER A 55 -1.49 0.88 -0.35
N ASN A 56 -0.29 1.43 -0.15
CA ASN A 56 0.00 2.36 0.93
C ASN A 56 -0.85 3.64 0.83
N SER A 57 -1.07 4.12 -0.39
CA SER A 57 -1.90 5.31 -0.62
C SER A 57 -3.37 5.08 -0.31
N LEU A 58 -3.91 3.88 -0.52
CA LEU A 58 -5.32 3.60 -0.24
C LEU A 58 -5.58 3.11 1.18
N PHE A 59 -4.60 2.43 1.80
CA PHE A 59 -4.76 1.82 3.12
C PHE A 59 -5.12 2.84 4.21
N ILE A 60 -4.59 4.07 4.12
CA ILE A 60 -4.91 5.14 5.08
C ILE A 60 -6.40 5.49 5.12
N TYR A 61 -7.11 5.39 4.00
CA TYR A 61 -8.54 5.74 3.91
C TYR A 61 -9.43 4.79 4.69
N PHE A 62 -8.97 3.57 5.02
CA PHE A 62 -9.72 2.66 5.89
C PHE A 62 -9.89 3.23 7.30
N PHE A 63 -8.89 3.99 7.78
CA PHE A 63 -8.80 4.42 9.18
C PHE A 63 -9.14 5.88 9.40
N ILE A 64 -9.29 6.69 8.34
CA ILE A 64 -9.62 8.10 8.49
C ILE A 64 -10.91 8.30 9.31
N PRO A 65 -12.04 7.64 8.99
CA PRO A 65 -13.25 7.76 9.80
C PRO A 65 -13.07 7.25 11.23
N PHE A 66 -12.30 6.18 11.41
CA PHE A 66 -11.98 5.60 12.72
C PHE A 66 -11.26 6.62 13.62
N PHE A 67 -10.19 7.23 13.13
CA PHE A 67 -9.45 8.24 13.89
C PHE A 67 -10.26 9.52 14.08
N ALA A 68 -11.03 9.94 13.07
CA ALA A 68 -11.91 11.09 13.17
C ALA A 68 -12.92 10.94 14.33
N ALA A 69 -13.53 9.75 14.48
CA ALA A 69 -14.43 9.46 15.58
C ALA A 69 -13.75 9.56 16.94
N ILE A 70 -12.55 8.99 17.10
CA ILE A 70 -11.78 9.06 18.35
C ILE A 70 -11.52 10.53 18.74
N HIS A 71 -11.06 11.35 17.79
CA HIS A 71 -10.74 12.75 18.08
C HIS A 71 -12.00 13.59 18.36
N ALA A 72 -13.09 13.34 17.64
CA ALA A 72 -14.37 14.01 17.84
C ALA A 72 -14.95 13.72 19.24
N VAL A 73 -14.99 12.44 19.66
CA VAL A 73 -15.57 12.08 20.96
C VAL A 73 -14.71 12.55 22.13
N ASN A 74 -13.39 12.55 21.98
CA ASN A 74 -12.47 13.06 23.01
C ASN A 74 -12.40 14.60 23.08
N GLY A 75 -13.20 15.32 22.28
CA GLY A 75 -13.23 16.78 22.26
C GLY A 75 -11.95 17.45 21.72
N ARG A 76 -11.07 16.69 21.05
CA ARG A 76 -9.78 17.19 20.53
C ARG A 76 -9.92 17.75 19.12
N TYR A 77 -10.69 18.83 18.98
CA TYR A 77 -11.05 19.40 17.68
C TYR A 77 -9.85 19.93 16.88
N GLU A 78 -8.80 20.44 17.54
CA GLU A 78 -7.58 20.87 16.86
C GLU A 78 -6.91 19.70 16.11
N THR A 79 -6.76 18.55 16.78
CA THR A 79 -6.19 17.34 16.16
C THR A 79 -7.11 16.75 15.09
N LEU A 80 -8.43 16.93 15.22
CA LEU A 80 -9.38 16.52 14.18
C LEU A 80 -9.22 17.39 12.92
N LEU A 81 -9.09 18.71 13.07
CA LEU A 81 -8.84 19.61 11.95
C LEU A 81 -7.51 19.30 11.26
N LEU A 82 -6.45 18.99 12.02
CA LEU A 82 -5.18 18.55 11.46
C LEU A 82 -5.33 17.24 10.66
N LEU A 83 -6.06 16.25 11.19
CA LEU A 83 -6.32 15.00 10.49
C LEU A 83 -7.07 15.24 9.17
N LEU A 84 -8.10 16.08 9.17
CA LEU A 84 -8.85 16.45 7.96
C LEU A 84 -7.97 17.19 6.96
N GLY A 85 -7.14 18.13 7.41
CA GLY A 85 -6.19 18.85 6.57
C GLY A 85 -5.16 17.94 5.90
N ILE A 86 -4.55 17.03 6.67
CA ILE A 86 -3.60 16.03 6.14
C ILE A 86 -4.30 15.12 5.14
N THR A 87 -5.51 14.66 5.46
CA THR A 87 -6.31 13.83 4.56
C THR A 87 -6.62 14.54 3.25
N ALA A 88 -7.02 15.82 3.30
CA ALA A 88 -7.29 16.62 2.12
C ALA A 88 -6.04 16.83 1.26
N ALA A 89 -4.91 17.17 1.87
CA ALA A 89 -3.64 17.34 1.16
C ALA A 89 -3.15 16.03 0.53
N PHE A 90 -3.28 14.91 1.24
CA PHE A 90 -2.95 13.59 0.73
C PHE A 90 -3.89 13.15 -0.40
N SER A 91 -5.18 13.50 -0.29
CA SER A 91 -6.18 13.24 -1.32
C SER A 91 -5.89 14.03 -2.60
N TYR A 92 -5.54 15.31 -2.46
CA TYR A 92 -5.16 16.15 -3.58
C TYR A 92 -3.94 15.59 -4.33
N LYS A 93 -2.90 15.17 -3.61
CA LYS A 93 -1.70 14.53 -4.21
C LYS A 93 -2.04 13.24 -4.97
N ASN A 94 -3.07 12.51 -4.52
CA ASN A 94 -3.48 11.22 -5.08
C ASN A 94 -4.80 11.31 -5.86
N ILE A 95 -5.18 12.48 -6.38
CA ILE A 95 -6.50 12.69 -6.97
C ILE A 95 -6.80 11.71 -8.11
N LYS A 96 -5.84 11.43 -8.99
CA LYS A 96 -6.00 10.45 -10.10
C LYS A 96 -6.34 9.05 -9.59
N LEU A 97 -5.72 8.64 -8.49
CA LEU A 97 -5.99 7.35 -7.85
C LEU A 97 -7.39 7.33 -7.24
N ILE A 98 -7.78 8.40 -6.51
CA ILE A 98 -9.10 8.52 -5.91
C ILE A 98 -10.19 8.51 -6.98
N THR A 99 -10.02 9.27 -8.06
CA THR A 99 -10.95 9.29 -9.19
C THR A 99 -11.08 7.90 -9.81
N HIS A 100 -9.99 7.15 -9.96
CA HIS A 100 -10.06 5.76 -10.45
C HIS A 100 -10.85 4.86 -9.51
N ILE A 101 -10.64 4.97 -8.19
CA ILE A 101 -11.44 4.22 -7.20
C ILE A 101 -12.91 4.62 -7.23
N TRP A 102 -13.21 5.91 -7.38
CA TRP A 102 -14.58 6.41 -7.37
C TRP A 102 -15.38 6.05 -8.63
N ASN A 103 -14.68 5.80 -9.73
CA ASN A 103 -15.25 5.34 -11.00
C ASN A 103 -15.45 3.82 -11.09
N ASP A 104 -14.89 3.04 -10.15
CA ASP A 104 -15.11 1.59 -10.07
C ASP A 104 -16.08 1.27 -8.93
N ASP A 105 -17.27 0.77 -9.27
CA ASP A 105 -18.34 0.53 -8.30
C ASP A 105 -17.93 -0.44 -7.19
N TRP A 106 -17.17 -1.50 -7.54
CA TRP A 106 -16.72 -2.46 -6.54
C TRP A 106 -15.69 -1.83 -5.61
N ALA A 107 -14.71 -1.08 -6.14
CA ALA A 107 -13.67 -0.44 -5.34
C ALA A 107 -14.26 0.63 -4.41
N ARG A 108 -15.13 1.50 -4.93
CA ARG A 108 -15.84 2.52 -4.15
C ARG A 108 -16.66 1.90 -3.03
N THR A 109 -17.50 0.93 -3.37
CA THR A 109 -18.38 0.28 -2.38
C THR A 109 -17.57 -0.46 -1.33
N SER A 110 -16.53 -1.19 -1.74
CA SER A 110 -15.66 -1.92 -0.79
C SER A 110 -14.94 -0.97 0.16
N LEU A 111 -14.41 0.15 -0.35
CA LEU A 111 -13.72 1.15 0.47
C LEU A 111 -14.67 1.77 1.50
N ILE A 112 -15.86 2.16 1.08
CA ILE A 112 -16.90 2.73 1.96
C ILE A 112 -17.28 1.69 3.02
N THR A 113 -17.61 0.46 2.61
CA THR A 113 -18.00 -0.61 3.55
C THR A 113 -16.92 -0.90 4.59
N ILE A 114 -15.66 -1.03 4.16
CA ILE A 114 -14.53 -1.25 5.10
C ILE A 114 -14.42 -0.07 6.06
N SER A 115 -14.43 1.17 5.54
CA SER A 115 -14.26 2.37 6.36
C SER A 115 -15.43 2.57 7.34
N SER A 116 -16.66 2.29 6.90
CA SER A 116 -17.86 2.31 7.74
C SER A 116 -17.82 1.22 8.80
N LEU A 117 -17.28 0.03 8.49
CA LEU A 117 -17.12 -1.05 9.46
C LEU A 117 -16.14 -0.67 10.57
N PHE A 118 -14.99 -0.06 10.21
CA PHE A 118 -14.04 0.48 11.20
C PHE A 118 -14.65 1.62 12.02
N LEU A 119 -15.42 2.52 11.40
CA LEU A 119 -16.11 3.59 12.11
C LEU A 119 -17.14 3.03 13.11
N ALA A 120 -17.98 2.09 12.67
CA ALA A 120 -18.99 1.49 13.52
C ALA A 120 -18.36 0.73 14.68
N SER A 121 -17.29 -0.04 14.44
CA SER A 121 -16.62 -0.81 15.50
C SER A 121 -16.02 0.08 16.58
N ILE A 122 -15.42 1.22 16.22
CA ILE A 122 -14.86 2.14 17.22
C ILE A 122 -15.94 2.90 17.98
N LEU A 123 -17.03 3.29 17.32
CA LEU A 123 -18.16 3.94 18.00
C LEU A 123 -18.81 2.99 19.01
N ILE A 124 -19.00 1.71 18.64
CA ILE A 124 -19.48 0.68 19.58
C ILE A 124 -18.52 0.56 20.77
N ARG A 125 -17.20 0.50 20.53
CA ARG A 125 -16.22 0.45 21.62
C ARG A 125 -16.32 1.66 22.54
N ILE A 126 -16.47 2.86 22.00
CA ILE A 126 -16.47 4.10 22.78
C ILE A 126 -17.77 4.27 23.58
N PHE A 127 -18.93 3.98 22.99
CA PHE A 127 -20.23 4.30 23.59
C PHE A 127 -20.89 3.14 24.31
N LEU A 128 -20.60 1.89 23.92
CA LEU A 128 -21.32 0.71 24.43
C LEU A 128 -20.44 -0.21 25.29
N ILE A 129 -19.11 -0.15 25.18
CA ILE A 129 -18.20 -1.04 25.91
C ILE A 129 -17.47 -0.25 27.00
N PRO A 130 -17.75 -0.51 28.29
CA PRO A 130 -17.00 0.09 29.39
C PRO A 130 -15.52 -0.32 29.38
N ASP A 131 -14.63 0.60 29.74
CA ASP A 131 -13.18 0.37 29.69
C ASP A 131 -12.69 -0.77 30.62
N ASN A 132 -13.45 -1.10 31.67
CA ASN A 132 -13.16 -2.19 32.60
C ASN A 132 -13.78 -3.54 32.20
N SER A 133 -14.39 -3.64 31.02
CA SER A 133 -15.01 -4.86 30.53
C SER A 133 -14.02 -5.77 29.79
N ASP A 134 -14.14 -7.08 29.98
CA ASP A 134 -13.41 -8.09 29.19
C ASP A 134 -13.68 -7.97 27.67
N LEU A 135 -14.80 -7.34 27.29
CA LEU A 135 -15.14 -7.06 25.90
C LEU A 135 -14.16 -6.09 25.20
N VAL A 136 -13.36 -5.33 25.96
CA VAL A 136 -12.30 -4.48 25.40
C VAL A 136 -11.26 -5.34 24.67
N TRP A 137 -10.87 -6.48 25.25
CA TRP A 137 -9.92 -7.40 24.63
C TRP A 137 -10.48 -8.06 23.37
N TRP A 138 -11.77 -8.45 23.40
CA TRP A 138 -12.45 -8.98 22.23
C TRP A 138 -12.56 -7.96 21.10
N SER A 139 -12.81 -6.69 21.44
CA SER A 139 -12.80 -5.59 20.47
C SER A 139 -11.40 -5.39 19.87
N ALA A 140 -10.34 -5.45 20.67
CA ALA A 140 -8.98 -5.36 20.17
C ALA A 140 -8.64 -6.54 19.22
N LEU A 141 -9.00 -7.76 19.60
CA LEU A 141 -8.82 -8.96 18.76
C LEU A 141 -9.61 -8.85 17.45
N PHE A 142 -10.84 -8.34 17.50
CA PHE A 142 -11.64 -8.08 16.30
C PHE A 142 -10.91 -7.14 15.33
N HIS A 143 -10.34 -6.03 15.81
CA HIS A 143 -9.56 -5.13 14.96
C HIS A 143 -8.29 -5.79 14.42
N PHE A 144 -7.60 -6.58 15.24
CA PHE A 144 -6.40 -7.33 14.83
C PHE A 144 -6.68 -8.28 13.65
N LEU A 145 -7.87 -8.89 13.59
CA LEU A 145 -8.29 -9.73 12.47
C LEU A 145 -8.88 -8.92 11.31
N LEU A 146 -9.63 -7.86 11.61
CA LEU A 146 -10.30 -7.04 10.60
C LEU A 146 -9.32 -6.32 9.68
N ILE A 147 -8.21 -5.81 10.20
CA ILE A 147 -7.19 -5.09 9.43
C ILE A 147 -6.58 -5.97 8.31
N PRO A 148 -5.97 -7.14 8.61
CA PRO A 148 -5.39 -7.98 7.57
C PRO A 148 -6.46 -8.54 6.63
N PHE A 149 -7.67 -8.85 7.14
CA PHE A 149 -8.78 -9.30 6.30
C PHE A 149 -9.19 -8.22 5.29
N SER A 150 -9.39 -6.99 5.74
CA SER A 150 -9.76 -5.86 4.88
C SER A 150 -8.68 -5.55 3.85
N SER A 151 -7.41 -5.56 4.27
CA SER A 151 -6.25 -5.40 3.37
C SER A 151 -6.19 -6.50 2.31
N TYR A 152 -6.35 -7.76 2.72
CA TYR A 152 -6.39 -8.89 1.80
C TYR A 152 -7.56 -8.77 0.81
N TYR A 153 -8.76 -8.50 1.33
CA TYR A 153 -9.97 -8.36 0.52
C TYR A 153 -9.85 -7.24 -0.51
N PHE A 154 -9.33 -6.08 -0.12
CA PHE A 154 -9.25 -4.93 -1.01
C PHE A 154 -8.07 -5.01 -2.00
N PHE A 155 -6.90 -5.49 -1.59
CA PHE A 155 -5.68 -5.45 -2.42
C PHE A 155 -5.27 -6.79 -3.05
N LYS A 156 -5.67 -7.93 -2.47
CA LYS A 156 -5.24 -9.27 -2.92
C LYS A 156 -6.36 -10.12 -3.52
N SER A 157 -7.63 -9.75 -3.35
CA SER A 157 -8.75 -10.42 -4.02
C SER A 157 -8.67 -10.31 -5.55
N LYS A 158 -9.49 -11.11 -6.24
CA LYS A 158 -9.60 -11.08 -7.71
C LYS A 158 -9.94 -9.67 -8.21
N ASN A 159 -10.91 -9.02 -7.57
CA ASN A 159 -11.31 -7.66 -7.92
C ASN A 159 -10.23 -6.63 -7.54
N GLY A 160 -9.60 -6.76 -6.38
CA GLY A 160 -8.49 -5.88 -5.99
C GLY A 160 -7.33 -5.90 -6.99
N LYS A 161 -6.95 -7.10 -7.46
CA LYS A 161 -5.95 -7.27 -8.52
C LYS A 161 -6.38 -6.65 -9.84
N ARG A 162 -7.67 -6.79 -10.22
CA ARG A 162 -8.25 -6.19 -11.42
C ARG A 162 -8.14 -4.67 -11.38
N VAL A 163 -8.65 -4.04 -10.31
CA VAL A 163 -8.66 -2.57 -10.16
C VAL A 163 -7.25 -1.99 -10.21
N PHE A 164 -6.29 -2.62 -9.53
CA PHE A 164 -4.89 -2.22 -9.62
C PHE A 164 -4.33 -2.36 -11.05
N SER A 165 -4.60 -3.48 -11.72
CA SER A 165 -4.11 -3.72 -13.09
C SER A 165 -4.63 -2.67 -14.07
N GLU A 166 -5.90 -2.29 -13.94
CA GLU A 166 -6.50 -1.22 -14.75
C GLU A 166 -5.83 0.13 -14.48
N TYR A 167 -5.66 0.50 -13.20
CA TYR A 167 -4.96 1.73 -12.80
C TYR A 167 -3.53 1.79 -13.37
N TYR A 168 -2.77 0.70 -13.19
CA TYR A 168 -1.39 0.59 -13.69
C TYR A 168 -1.32 0.70 -15.21
N SER A 169 -2.25 0.06 -15.93
CA SER A 169 -2.32 0.14 -17.39
C SER A 169 -2.63 1.56 -17.89
N LYS A 170 -3.55 2.28 -17.23
CA LYS A 170 -3.89 3.67 -17.58
C LYS A 170 -2.71 4.59 -17.35
N ALA A 171 -2.03 4.46 -16.20
CA ALA A 171 -0.84 5.26 -15.89
C ALA A 171 0.29 5.07 -16.90
N ASN A 172 0.54 3.83 -17.33
CA ASN A 172 1.60 3.54 -18.32
C ASN A 172 1.22 3.89 -19.77
N LYS A 173 -0.07 3.85 -20.14
CA LYS A 173 -0.52 4.31 -21.46
C LYS A 173 -0.30 5.82 -21.65
N VAL A 174 -0.55 6.62 -20.62
CA VAL A 174 -0.31 8.08 -20.67
C VAL A 174 1.17 8.38 -20.89
N VAL A 175 2.08 7.65 -20.22
CA VAL A 175 3.54 7.84 -20.38
C VAL A 175 4.05 7.49 -21.80
N ASN A 176 3.37 6.59 -22.51
CA ASN A 176 3.75 6.20 -23.86
C ASN A 176 3.10 7.06 -24.96
N ALA A 177 2.09 7.86 -24.64
CA ALA A 177 1.46 8.80 -25.58
C ALA A 177 2.21 10.15 -25.64
N ASP A 178 2.98 10.47 -24.60
CA ASP A 178 3.79 11.70 -24.47
C ASP A 178 5.27 11.50 -24.89
N LYS A 179 5.58 10.38 -25.56
CA LYS A 179 6.91 10.08 -26.17
C LYS A 179 6.79 9.97 -27.67
#